data_AF-A0A9K3HGX6-F1
#
_entry.id   AF-A0A9K3HGX6-F1
#
_cell.length_a   1.000
_cell.length_b   1.000
_cell.length_c   1.000
_cell.angle_alpha   90.00
_cell.angle_beta   90.00
_cell.angle_gamma   90.00
#
_symmetry.space_group_name_H-M   'P 1'
#
loop_
_entity.id
_entity.type
_entity.pdbx_description
1 polymer ?
#
loop_
_entity_poly.entity_id
_entity_poly.type
_entity_poly.pdbx_seq_one_letter_code
_entity_poly.pdbx_strand_id
1 'polypeptide(L)'
;MANSILNAGELDGAVASLIDASRAVGHRGCYLECAHHVEEVFRQEFDTSHCSVTSEAGAELARAENAYDHLSLPVMDLVAKALEHDDWCQRLKAILDPPEMVELSDEEETAGDDGDGDGDGDKPGDDDGDKHE
;
A
#
# COMPACT_ATOMS: atom_id res chain seq x y z
N MET A 1 -4.28 -22.63 -3.58
CA MET A 1 -5.03 -21.38 -3.38
C MET A 1 -4.84 -20.88 -1.93
N ALA A 2 -3.69 -20.30 -1.56
CA ALA A 2 -3.52 -19.75 -0.20
C ALA A 2 -2.61 -18.51 -0.06
N ASN A 3 -2.07 -17.96 -1.16
CA ASN A 3 -1.63 -16.56 -1.18
C ASN A 3 -2.80 -15.54 -1.22
N SER A 4 -4.05 -16.01 -1.21
CA SER A 4 -5.24 -15.20 -1.53
C SER A 4 -6.15 -14.88 -0.34
N ILE A 5 -5.97 -15.51 0.82
CA ILE A 5 -6.97 -15.48 1.91
C ILE A 5 -6.63 -14.43 2.98
N LEU A 6 -5.35 -14.26 3.32
CA LEU A 6 -4.88 -13.22 4.26
C LEU A 6 -4.45 -11.93 3.56
N ASN A 7 -4.20 -12.00 2.25
CA ASN A 7 -3.84 -10.87 1.40
C ASN A 7 -5.04 -10.45 0.55
N ALA A 8 -6.18 -10.23 1.21
CA ALA A 8 -7.35 -9.71 0.52
C ALA A 8 -7.04 -8.27 0.13
N GLY A 9 -6.94 -7.97 -1.17
CA GLY A 9 -6.71 -6.60 -1.63
C GLY A 9 -7.75 -5.59 -1.13
N GLU A 10 -8.90 -6.09 -0.69
CA GLU A 10 -9.94 -5.33 0.02
C GLU A 10 -9.47 -4.84 1.40
N LEU A 11 -8.72 -5.65 2.16
CA LEU A 11 -8.09 -5.24 3.42
C LEU A 11 -7.03 -4.18 3.17
N ASP A 12 -6.12 -4.42 2.23
CA ASP A 12 -5.07 -3.46 1.89
C ASP A 12 -5.67 -2.13 1.43
N GLY A 13 -6.71 -2.18 0.59
CA GLY A 13 -7.44 -1.00 0.13
C GLY A 13 -8.17 -0.25 1.25
N ALA A 14 -8.84 -0.98 2.16
CA ALA A 14 -9.53 -0.36 3.29
C ALA A 14 -8.54 0.30 4.27
N VAL A 15 -7.43 -0.39 4.58
CA VAL A 15 -6.36 0.15 5.44
C VAL A 15 -5.69 1.36 4.78
N ALA A 16 -5.37 1.29 3.50
CA ALA A 16 -4.80 2.42 2.76
C ALA A 16 -5.73 3.64 2.79
N SER A 17 -7.03 3.42 2.53
CA SER A 17 -8.04 4.49 2.58
C SER A 17 -8.16 5.11 3.98
N LEU A 18 -8.10 4.29 5.03
CA LEU A 18 -8.15 4.75 6.41
C LEU A 18 -6.91 5.59 6.76
N ILE A 19 -5.72 5.16 6.36
CA ILE A 19 -4.47 5.88 6.59
C ILE A 19 -4.49 7.24 5.87
N ASP A 20 -4.90 7.26 4.60
CA ASP A 20 -4.94 8.49 3.80
C ASP A 20 -5.95 9.49 4.36
N ALA A 21 -7.15 9.03 4.75
CA ALA A 21 -8.16 9.88 5.37
C ALA A 21 -7.70 10.42 6.74
N SER A 22 -7.05 9.57 7.56
CA SER A 22 -6.49 9.98 8.85
C SER A 22 -5.43 11.06 8.69
N ARG A 23 -4.54 10.89 7.69
CA ARG A 23 -3.51 11.88 7.36
C ARG A 23 -4.13 13.19 6.89
N ALA A 24 -5.18 13.14 6.05
CA ALA A 24 -5.88 14.33 5.59
C ALA A 24 -6.49 15.12 6.76
N VAL A 25 -7.18 14.45 7.68
CA VAL A 25 -7.72 15.09 8.91
C VAL A 25 -6.61 15.71 9.74
N GLY A 26 -5.50 15.00 9.94
CA GLY A 26 -4.34 15.54 10.66
C GLY A 26 -3.76 16.80 10.02
N HIS A 27 -3.52 16.78 8.71
CA HIS A 27 -3.03 17.94 7.96
C HIS A 27 -3.98 19.14 8.06
N ARG A 28 -5.29 18.91 7.96
CA ARG A 28 -6.29 19.96 8.13
C ARG A 28 -6.25 20.53 9.55
N GLY A 29 -6.18 19.68 10.57
CA GLY A 29 -6.07 20.09 11.96
C GLY A 29 -4.88 21.02 12.20
N CYS A 30 -3.70 20.65 11.72
CA CYS A 30 -2.50 21.48 11.81
C CYS A 30 -2.65 22.81 11.08
N TYR A 31 -3.23 22.83 9.87
CA TYR A 31 -3.48 24.08 9.16
C TYR A 31 -4.40 25.01 9.95
N LEU A 32 -5.49 24.48 10.51
CA LEU A 32 -6.45 25.25 11.31
C LEU A 32 -5.81 25.83 12.58
N GLU A 33 -4.95 25.06 13.24
CA GLU A 33 -4.20 25.52 14.40
C GLU A 33 -3.24 26.67 14.02
N CYS A 34 -2.52 26.53 12.90
CA CYS A 34 -1.65 27.60 12.39
C CYS A 34 -2.44 28.86 12.03
N ALA A 35 -3.57 28.72 11.32
CA ALA A 35 -4.44 29.84 10.96
C ALA A 35 -4.92 30.57 12.21
N HIS A 36 -5.41 29.83 13.21
CA HIS A 36 -5.84 30.39 14.50
C HIS A 36 -4.73 31.19 15.21
N HIS A 37 -3.49 30.70 15.23
CA HIS A 37 -2.38 31.46 15.82
C HIS A 37 -2.08 32.76 15.07
N VAL A 38 -2.18 32.77 13.73
CA VAL A 38 -2.01 33.97 12.91
C VAL A 38 -3.14 34.96 13.17
N GLU A 39 -4.38 34.49 13.25
CA GLU A 39 -5.54 35.32 13.59
C GLU A 39 -5.36 36.03 14.94
N GLU A 40 -4.90 35.30 15.96
CA GLU A 40 -4.66 35.85 17.30
C GLU A 40 -3.57 36.94 17.31
N VAL A 41 -2.49 36.74 16.54
CA VAL A 41 -1.36 37.69 16.47
C VAL A 41 -1.74 38.95 15.71
N PHE A 42 -2.38 38.79 14.55
CA PHE A 42 -2.69 39.91 13.65
C PHE A 42 -4.07 40.54 13.90
N ARG A 43 -4.91 39.91 14.74
CA ARG A 43 -6.30 40.30 15.02
C ARG A 43 -7.13 40.52 13.74
N GLN A 44 -6.89 39.66 12.77
CA GLN A 44 -7.55 39.65 11.47
C GLN A 44 -7.99 38.22 11.19
N GLU A 45 -9.22 38.05 10.70
CA GLU A 45 -9.69 36.74 10.24
C GLU A 45 -8.82 36.23 9.10
N PHE A 46 -8.42 34.96 9.21
CA PHE A 46 -7.57 34.28 8.25
C PHE A 46 -8.36 33.12 7.69
N ASP A 47 -8.70 33.20 6.40
CA ASP A 47 -9.53 32.18 5.80
C ASP A 47 -8.82 30.82 5.66
N THR A 48 -9.63 29.78 5.49
CA THR A 48 -9.12 28.42 5.25
C THR A 48 -9.10 28.07 3.76
N SER A 49 -9.23 29.06 2.88
CA SER A 49 -9.31 28.86 1.42
C SER A 49 -8.00 28.32 0.85
N HIS A 50 -6.88 28.61 1.51
CA HIS A 50 -5.55 28.09 1.16
C HIS A 50 -5.25 26.71 1.76
N CYS A 51 -6.16 26.13 2.55
CA CYS A 51 -6.00 24.76 3.00
C CYS A 51 -6.17 23.81 1.81
N SER A 52 -5.11 23.05 1.48
CA SER A 52 -5.15 22.04 0.42
C SER A 52 -6.07 20.86 0.73
N VAL A 53 -6.53 20.74 1.99
CA VAL A 53 -7.41 19.68 2.46
C VAL A 53 -8.83 20.21 2.64
N THR A 54 -9.80 19.50 2.08
CA THR A 54 -11.22 19.87 2.11
C THR A 54 -11.79 19.89 3.53
N SER A 55 -12.89 20.60 3.75
CA SER A 55 -13.65 20.54 5.01
C SER A 55 -14.34 19.20 5.26
N GLU A 56 -14.42 18.36 4.23
CA GLU A 56 -15.09 17.06 4.29
C GLU A 56 -14.16 15.94 4.78
N ALA A 57 -12.87 16.20 5.00
CA ALA A 57 -11.89 15.21 5.44
C ALA A 57 -12.35 14.40 6.67
N GLY A 58 -13.06 15.03 7.62
CA GLY A 58 -13.62 14.31 8.78
C GLY A 58 -14.74 13.34 8.41
N ALA A 59 -15.59 13.70 7.44
CA ALA A 59 -16.64 12.82 6.93
C ALA A 59 -16.06 11.70 6.05
N GLU A 60 -14.95 11.95 5.36
CA GLU A 60 -14.19 10.93 4.64
C GLU A 60 -13.54 9.93 5.60
N LEU A 61 -12.93 10.40 6.68
CA LEU A 61 -12.38 9.53 7.73
C LEU A 61 -13.47 8.64 8.33
N ALA A 62 -14.62 9.21 8.72
CA ALA A 62 -15.73 8.43 9.27
C ALA A 62 -16.25 7.36 8.27
N ARG A 63 -16.24 7.66 6.97
CA ARG A 63 -16.58 6.68 5.92
C ARG A 63 -15.53 5.57 5.82
N ALA A 64 -14.25 5.91 5.89
CA ALA A 64 -13.15 4.95 5.83
C ALA A 64 -13.11 4.05 7.07
N GLU A 65 -13.33 4.61 8.27
CA GLU A 65 -13.49 3.86 9.52
C GLU A 65 -14.66 2.88 9.41
N ASN A 66 -15.83 3.36 8.98
CA ASN A 66 -16.98 2.49 8.80
C ASN A 66 -16.73 1.36 7.78
N ALA A 67 -16.02 1.65 6.68
CA ALA A 67 -15.66 0.65 5.69
C ALA A 67 -14.70 -0.42 6.24
N TYR A 68 -13.72 0.00 7.05
CA TYR A 68 -12.77 -0.90 7.70
C TYR A 68 -13.45 -1.77 8.77
N ASP A 69 -14.27 -1.17 9.64
CA ASP A 69 -14.96 -1.86 10.74
C ASP A 69 -15.96 -2.93 10.25
N HIS A 70 -16.54 -2.71 9.07
CA HIS A 70 -17.51 -3.62 8.45
C HIS A 70 -16.88 -4.48 7.34
N LEU A 71 -15.56 -4.54 7.25
CA LEU A 71 -14.88 -5.33 6.25
C LEU A 71 -15.10 -6.82 6.51
N SER A 72 -15.75 -7.50 5.56
CA SER A 72 -15.93 -8.95 5.61
C SER A 72 -14.81 -9.63 4.83
N LEU A 73 -13.87 -10.23 5.55
CA LEU A 73 -12.80 -11.01 4.93
C LEU A 73 -13.28 -12.45 4.70
N PRO A 74 -13.15 -13.01 3.49
CA PRO A 74 -13.54 -14.39 3.19
C PRO A 74 -12.91 -15.44 4.13
N VAL A 75 -11.73 -15.13 4.70
CA VAL A 75 -11.08 -15.98 5.72
C VAL A 75 -11.95 -16.21 6.94
N MET A 76 -12.75 -15.22 7.37
CA MET A 76 -13.57 -15.32 8.57
C MET A 76 -14.67 -16.36 8.39
N ASP A 77 -15.31 -16.39 7.21
CA ASP A 77 -16.30 -17.39 6.86
C ASP A 77 -15.69 -18.80 6.73
N LEU A 78 -14.47 -18.90 6.19
CA LEU A 78 -13.75 -20.17 6.08
C LEU A 78 -13.36 -20.72 7.46
N VAL A 79 -12.90 -19.86 8.36
CA VAL A 79 -12.60 -20.23 9.76
C VAL A 79 -13.88 -20.65 10.48
N ALA A 80 -14.97 -19.89 10.36
CA ALA A 80 -16.25 -20.24 10.97
C ALA A 80 -16.73 -21.63 10.53
N LYS A 81 -16.72 -21.91 9.22
CA LYS A 81 -17.07 -23.23 8.67
C LYS A 81 -16.12 -24.33 9.14
N ALA A 82 -14.81 -24.07 9.24
CA ALA A 82 -13.85 -25.07 9.71
C ALA A 82 -14.11 -25.49 11.16
N LEU A 83 -14.56 -24.56 12.00
CA LEU A 83 -14.86 -24.80 13.42
C LEU A 83 -16.14 -25.62 13.65
N GLU A 84 -17.00 -25.78 12.65
CA GLU A 84 -18.21 -26.60 12.73
C GLU A 84 -17.93 -28.11 12.63
N HIS A 85 -16.69 -28.52 12.31
CA HIS A 85 -16.33 -29.91 12.06
C HIS A 85 -15.43 -30.52 13.16
N ASP A 86 -15.53 -31.83 13.36
CA ASP A 86 -14.71 -32.57 14.34
C ASP A 86 -13.20 -32.52 14.01
N ASP A 87 -12.85 -32.43 12.72
CA ASP A 87 -11.50 -32.30 12.19
C ASP A 87 -11.05 -30.83 12.01
N TRP A 88 -11.65 -29.89 12.76
CA TRP A 88 -11.36 -28.44 12.69
C TRP A 88 -9.87 -28.11 12.66
N CYS A 89 -9.07 -28.83 13.45
CA CYS A 89 -7.62 -28.63 13.56
C CYS A 89 -6.88 -28.84 12.23
N GLN A 90 -7.30 -29.82 11.41
CA GLN A 90 -6.73 -30.07 10.08
C GLN A 90 -7.26 -29.08 9.04
N ARG A 91 -8.54 -28.71 9.15
CA ARG A 91 -9.16 -27.73 8.24
C ARG A 91 -8.56 -26.33 8.40
N LEU A 92 -8.33 -25.89 9.63
CA LEU A 92 -7.66 -24.61 9.89
C LEU A 92 -6.23 -24.59 9.35
N LYS A 93 -5.48 -25.68 9.50
CA LYS A 93 -4.14 -25.80 8.90
C LYS A 93 -4.20 -25.69 7.38
N ALA A 94 -5.15 -26.38 6.73
CA ALA A 94 -5.31 -26.31 5.28
C ALA A 94 -5.73 -24.92 4.75
N ILE A 95 -6.41 -24.10 5.56
CA ILE A 95 -6.74 -22.71 5.21
C ILE A 95 -5.49 -21.81 5.21
N LEU A 96 -4.55 -22.09 6.12
CA LEU A 96 -3.35 -21.28 6.35
C LEU A 96 -2.14 -21.77 5.56
N ASP A 97 -2.10 -23.05 5.17
CA ASP A 97 -1.00 -23.61 4.39
C ASP A 97 -1.07 -23.10 2.94
N PRO A 98 -0.04 -22.37 2.46
CA PRO A 98 0.08 -22.03 1.05
C PRO A 98 0.10 -23.31 0.21
N PRO A 99 -0.53 -23.37 -1.00
CA PRO A 99 -0.26 -24.46 -1.91
C PRO A 99 1.25 -24.49 -2.19
N GLU A 100 1.84 -25.68 -2.28
CA GLU A 100 3.16 -25.81 -2.89
C GLU A 100 3.12 -25.06 -4.24
N MET A 101 4.00 -24.07 -4.37
CA MET A 101 4.27 -23.50 -5.69
C MET A 101 4.91 -24.62 -6.46
N VAL A 102 4.13 -25.26 -7.34
CA VAL A 102 4.71 -26.05 -8.42
C VAL A 102 5.56 -25.06 -9.19
N GLU A 103 6.88 -25.17 -9.02
CA GLU A 103 7.81 -24.51 -9.92
C GLU A 103 7.46 -25.04 -11.31
N LEU A 104 6.73 -24.22 -12.07
CA LEU A 104 6.68 -24.36 -13.51
C LEU A 104 8.14 -24.18 -13.91
N SER A 105 8.85 -25.29 -14.10
CA SER A 105 10.15 -25.27 -14.74
C SER A 105 9.94 -24.53 -16.05
N ASP A 106 10.40 -23.29 -16.08
CA ASP A 106 10.63 -22.57 -17.32
C ASP A 106 11.75 -23.36 -17.99
N GLU A 107 11.36 -24.37 -18.75
CA GLU A 107 12.26 -25.04 -19.68
C GLU A 107 12.64 -23.96 -20.70
N GLU A 108 13.69 -23.19 -20.38
CA GLU A 108 14.38 -22.38 -21.36
C GLU A 108 14.76 -23.32 -22.52
N GLU A 109 14.11 -23.12 -23.67
CA GLU A 109 14.64 -23.62 -24.93
C GLU A 109 16.04 -23.03 -25.07
N THR A 110 17.05 -23.89 -24.88
CA THR A 110 18.44 -23.59 -25.21
C THR A 110 18.53 -23.28 -26.70
N ALA A 111 18.48 -21.99 -27.03
CA ALA A 111 18.85 -21.48 -28.35
C ALA A 111 20.38 -21.63 -28.47
N GLY A 112 20.81 -22.80 -28.93
CA GLY A 112 22.13 -22.96 -29.49
C GLY A 112 22.19 -22.24 -30.83
N ASP A 113 23.02 -21.21 -30.94
CA ASP A 113 23.80 -20.95 -32.15
C ASP A 113 25.06 -20.17 -31.78
N ASP A 114 26.19 -20.84 -31.96
CA ASP A 114 27.54 -20.34 -31.79
C ASP A 114 27.84 -19.28 -32.87
N GLY A 115 28.01 -18.03 -32.45
CA GLY A 115 28.41 -16.91 -33.31
C GLY A 115 29.59 -16.15 -32.73
N ASP A 116 30.75 -16.77 -32.78
CA ASP A 116 32.06 -16.18 -32.45
C ASP A 116 32.34 -14.95 -33.34
N GLY A 117 32.81 -13.86 -32.74
CA GLY A 117 32.99 -12.58 -33.42
C GLY A 117 33.73 -11.55 -32.58
N ASP A 118 35.02 -11.79 -32.37
CA ASP A 118 36.00 -10.86 -31.82
C ASP A 118 35.86 -9.42 -32.38
N GLY A 119 35.97 -8.44 -31.48
CA GLY A 119 35.97 -7.02 -31.82
C GLY A 119 36.46 -6.16 -30.66
N ASP A 120 37.78 -6.18 -30.47
CA ASP A 120 38.60 -5.22 -29.70
C ASP A 120 38.12 -3.76 -29.79
N GLY A 121 38.19 -3.02 -28.67
CA GLY A 121 37.99 -1.58 -28.67
C GLY A 121 37.87 -0.93 -27.28
N ASP A 122 39.00 -0.82 -26.58
CA ASP A 122 39.42 0.24 -25.64
C ASP A 122 38.42 0.91 -24.65
N LYS A 123 38.71 0.75 -23.35
CA LYS A 123 38.41 1.74 -22.28
C LYS A 123 39.48 2.86 -22.30
N PRO A 124 39.41 3.91 -21.44
CA PRO A 124 38.30 4.68 -20.86
C PRO A 124 38.42 6.19 -21.19
N GLY A 125 37.39 6.99 -20.92
CA GLY A 125 37.46 8.46 -20.96
C GLY A 125 37.01 9.06 -19.63
N ASP A 126 37.97 9.55 -18.88
CA ASP A 126 37.87 10.38 -17.67
C ASP A 126 37.27 11.77 -17.93
N ASP A 127 37.09 12.51 -16.82
CA ASP A 127 37.17 13.98 -16.70
C ASP A 127 35.86 14.75 -16.96
N ASP A 128 35.42 15.75 -16.19
CA ASP A 128 35.59 16.25 -14.81
C ASP A 128 34.72 17.53 -14.76
N GLY A 129 34.44 18.05 -13.56
CA GLY A 129 34.48 19.51 -13.36
C GLY A 129 33.21 20.37 -13.45
N ASP A 130 33.07 21.17 -12.38
CA ASP A 130 32.54 22.54 -12.25
C ASP A 130 31.02 22.80 -12.23
N LYS A 131 30.37 23.24 -11.13
CA LYS A 131 30.50 24.42 -10.22
C LYS A 131 30.27 25.81 -10.85
N HIS A 132 29.51 26.61 -10.08
CA HIS A 132 29.23 28.06 -10.13
C HIS A 132 28.29 28.53 -11.25
N GLU A 133 27.38 29.49 -11.02
CA GLU A 133 27.42 30.67 -10.13
C GLU A 133 26.31 30.76 -9.07
#